data_AF-A0A2E9W9B6-F1
#
_entry.id   AF-A0A2E9W9B6-F1
#
_cell.length_a   1.000
_cell.length_b   1.000
_cell.length_c   1.000
_cell.angle_alpha   90.00
_cell.angle_beta   90.00
_cell.angle_gamma   90.00
#
_symmetry.space_group_name_H-M   'P 1'
#
loop_
_entity.id
_entity.type
_entity.pdbx_description
1 polymer ?
#
loop_
_entity_poly.entity_id
_entity_poly.type
_entity_poly.pdbx_seq_one_letter_code
_entity_poly.pdbx_strand_id
1 'polypeptide(L)'
;MAFELPALPYAHDALAPVMSAETLEFHHDKHHNAYVVNGNKLLEGSGLEGKSLEEVVVASYGDAAKAGLFNNAAQHWNHIEFWKMMKKNGGGNLPGELEKKIVEDFGSVD
;
A
#
# COMPACT_ATOMS: atom_id res chain seq x y z
N MET A 1 2.55 13.95 13.73
CA MET A 1 1.92 12.94 12.85
C MET A 1 3.02 12.03 12.37
N ALA A 2 2.86 10.72 12.47
CA ALA A 2 3.88 9.77 12.03
C ALA A 2 3.64 9.28 10.59
N PHE A 3 2.37 9.20 10.17
CA PHE A 3 1.99 8.77 8.82
C PHE A 3 1.62 9.98 7.96
N GLU A 4 2.05 9.96 6.70
CA GLU A 4 1.74 10.97 5.69
C GLU A 4 1.26 10.27 4.42
N LEU A 5 0.26 10.86 3.75
CA LEU A 5 -0.19 10.34 2.46
C LEU A 5 0.90 10.67 1.42
N PRO A 6 1.58 9.67 0.83
CA PRO A 6 2.54 9.95 -0.24
C PRO A 6 1.80 10.51 -1.46
N ALA A 7 2.50 11.26 -2.30
CA ALA A 7 1.98 11.55 -3.63
C ALA A 7 1.94 10.26 -4.48
N LEU A 8 0.96 10.16 -5.38
CA LEU A 8 0.99 9.13 -6.42
C LEU A 8 2.26 9.28 -7.27
N PRO A 9 2.91 8.18 -7.69
CA PRO A 9 4.11 8.23 -8.52
C PRO A 9 3.81 8.59 -10.00
N TYR A 10 2.54 8.81 -10.33
CA TYR A 10 2.05 9.15 -11.66
C TYR A 10 0.76 9.98 -11.57
N ALA A 11 0.37 10.61 -12.67
CA ALA A 11 -0.90 11.35 -12.77
C ALA A 11 -2.12 10.42 -12.65
N HIS A 12 -3.26 10.95 -12.20
CA HIS A 12 -4.50 10.19 -11.99
C HIS A 12 -5.00 9.48 -13.26
N ASP A 13 -4.74 10.02 -14.45
CA ASP A 13 -5.13 9.42 -15.73
C ASP A 13 -4.07 8.48 -16.33
N ALA A 14 -2.93 8.30 -15.68
CA ALA A 14 -1.78 7.57 -16.25
C ALA A 14 -2.02 6.07 -16.46
N LEU A 15 -3.01 5.49 -15.77
CA LEU A 15 -3.36 4.07 -15.85
C LEU A 15 -4.57 3.77 -16.75
N ALA A 16 -5.17 4.78 -17.36
CA ALA A 16 -6.29 4.58 -18.27
C ALA A 16 -5.84 3.80 -19.54
N PRO A 17 -6.68 2.92 -20.10
CA PRO A 17 -8.05 2.59 -19.68
C PRO A 17 -8.15 1.47 -18.63
N VAL A 18 -7.02 0.93 -18.15
CA VAL A 18 -6.98 -0.24 -17.26
C VAL A 18 -7.49 0.12 -15.85
N MET A 19 -7.25 1.37 -15.42
CA MET A 19 -7.82 1.95 -14.20
C MET A 19 -8.20 3.41 -14.47
N SER A 20 -9.41 3.81 -14.10
CA SER A 20 -9.91 5.17 -14.36
C SER A 20 -9.32 6.21 -13.41
N ALA A 21 -9.23 7.46 -13.85
CA ALA A 21 -8.83 8.57 -13.00
C ALA A 21 -9.70 8.71 -11.75
N GLU A 22 -11.01 8.57 -11.90
CA GLU A 22 -11.96 8.53 -10.79
C GLU A 22 -11.61 7.45 -9.76
N THR A 23 -11.19 6.25 -10.20
CA THR A 23 -10.74 5.20 -9.28
C THR A 23 -9.54 5.67 -8.47
N LEU A 24 -8.55 6.32 -9.10
CA LEU A 24 -7.37 6.81 -8.39
C LEU A 24 -7.73 7.93 -7.42
N GLU A 25 -8.59 8.88 -7.81
CA GLU A 25 -9.02 9.99 -6.95
C GLU A 25 -9.74 9.48 -5.69
N PHE A 26 -10.65 8.52 -5.83
CA PHE A 26 -11.31 7.93 -4.66
C PHE A 26 -10.37 7.02 -3.86
N HIS A 27 -9.63 6.13 -4.53
CA HIS A 27 -8.83 5.10 -3.85
C HIS A 27 -7.59 5.69 -3.17
N HIS A 28 -6.92 6.66 -3.79
CA HIS A 28 -5.78 7.36 -3.20
C HIS A 28 -6.23 8.52 -2.29
N ASP A 29 -6.92 9.53 -2.84
CA ASP A 29 -7.13 10.78 -2.10
C ASP A 29 -8.19 10.67 -0.99
N LYS A 30 -9.08 9.67 -1.08
CA LYS A 30 -10.10 9.41 -0.05
C LYS A 30 -9.76 8.18 0.79
N HIS A 31 -9.69 6.99 0.20
CA HIS A 31 -9.54 5.75 0.95
C HIS A 31 -8.16 5.63 1.61
N HIS A 32 -7.08 5.78 0.84
CA HIS A 32 -5.72 5.75 1.41
C HIS A 32 -5.51 6.87 2.45
N ASN A 33 -5.99 8.08 2.16
CA ASN A 33 -5.95 9.18 3.11
C ASN A 33 -6.74 8.90 4.41
N ALA A 34 -7.89 8.22 4.33
CA ALA A 34 -8.65 7.83 5.51
C ALA A 34 -7.85 6.87 6.42
N TYR A 35 -7.08 5.93 5.85
CA TYR A 35 -6.18 5.07 6.62
C TYR A 35 -5.06 5.88 7.29
N VAL A 36 -4.51 6.88 6.62
CA VAL A 36 -3.50 7.78 7.20
C VAL A 36 -4.08 8.57 8.38
N VAL A 37 -5.24 9.21 8.18
CA VAL A 37 -5.89 10.04 9.21
C VAL A 37 -6.31 9.20 10.42
N ASN A 38 -6.98 8.07 10.20
CA ASN A 38 -7.43 7.20 11.29
C ASN A 38 -6.26 6.48 11.96
N GLY A 39 -5.26 6.07 11.19
CA GLY A 39 -4.03 5.46 11.71
C GLY A 39 -3.28 6.42 12.64
N ASN A 40 -3.09 7.68 12.25
CA ASN A 40 -2.48 8.69 13.12
C ASN A 40 -3.28 8.92 14.42
N LYS A 41 -4.62 8.94 14.36
CA LYS A 41 -5.47 9.08 15.55
C LYS A 41 -5.33 7.90 16.52
N LEU A 42 -5.24 6.69 15.98
CA LEU A 42 -5.10 5.46 16.78
C LEU A 42 -3.68 5.22 17.27
N LEU A 43 -2.69 5.84 16.63
CA LEU A 43 -1.29 5.78 17.04
C LEU A 43 -1.04 6.61 18.30
N GLU A 44 -1.78 7.71 18.48
CA GLU A 44 -1.70 8.54 19.68
C GLU A 44 -2.16 7.77 20.93
N GLY A 45 -1.31 7.74 21.96
CA GLY A 45 -1.52 6.98 23.19
C GLY A 45 -1.30 5.47 23.04
N SER A 46 -0.82 4.98 21.89
CA SER A 46 -0.65 3.54 21.64
C SER A 46 0.63 2.95 22.24
N GLY A 47 1.60 3.81 22.60
CA GLY A 47 2.95 3.42 23.00
C GLY A 47 3.85 3.04 21.81
N LEU A 48 3.39 3.26 20.58
CA LEU A 48 4.13 3.00 19.33
C LEU A 48 4.51 4.29 18.59
N GLU A 49 4.34 5.45 19.22
CA GLU A 49 4.69 6.74 18.66
C GLU A 49 6.19 6.82 18.33
N GLY A 50 6.52 7.45 17.20
CA GLY A 50 7.91 7.60 16.74
C GLY A 50 8.52 6.36 16.07
N LYS A 51 7.81 5.22 16.06
CA LYS A 51 8.18 4.04 15.26
C LYS A 51 7.90 4.25 13.77
N SER A 52 8.59 3.49 12.92
CA SER A 52 8.27 3.42 11.49
C SER A 52 6.90 2.78 11.25
N LEU A 53 6.33 2.97 10.06
CA LEU A 53 5.07 2.34 9.68
C LEU A 53 5.15 0.81 9.80
N GLU A 54 6.21 0.20 9.29
CA GLU A 54 6.45 -1.25 9.36
C GLU A 54 6.55 -1.74 10.80
N GLU A 55 7.27 -1.00 11.66
CA GLU A 55 7.37 -1.34 13.09
C GLU A 55 6.01 -1.27 13.78
N VAL A 56 5.16 -0.29 13.44
CA VAL A 56 3.79 -0.20 13.96
C VAL A 56 2.96 -1.39 13.48
N VAL A 57 3.03 -1.75 12.21
CA VAL A 57 2.30 -2.91 11.64
C VAL A 57 2.70 -4.18 12.37
N VAL A 58 4.00 -4.45 12.52
CA VAL A 58 4.50 -5.66 13.19
C VAL A 58 4.12 -5.67 14.67
N ALA A 59 4.26 -4.54 15.38
CA ALA A 59 4.01 -4.49 16.81
C ALA A 59 2.52 -4.51 17.19
N SER A 60 1.63 -4.09 16.28
CA SER A 60 0.17 -4.11 16.50
C SER A 60 -0.51 -5.38 16.01
N TYR A 61 0.17 -6.21 15.22
CA TYR A 61 -0.37 -7.45 14.69
C TYR A 61 -0.72 -8.46 15.80
N GLY A 62 -1.92 -9.05 15.71
CA GLY A 62 -2.39 -10.08 16.65
C GLY A 62 -2.87 -9.56 18.01
N ASP A 63 -2.68 -8.29 18.32
CA ASP A 63 -3.21 -7.67 19.54
C ASP A 63 -4.64 -7.15 19.29
N ALA A 64 -5.62 -7.82 19.89
CA ALA A 64 -7.02 -7.46 19.76
C ALA A 64 -7.33 -6.02 20.21
N ALA A 65 -6.59 -5.49 21.18
CA ALA A 65 -6.74 -4.11 21.63
C ALA A 65 -6.18 -3.09 20.63
N LYS A 66 -5.28 -3.51 19.74
CA LYS A 66 -4.67 -2.68 18.69
C LYS A 66 -5.15 -3.02 17.28
N ALA A 67 -6.16 -3.87 17.12
CA ALA A 67 -6.67 -4.29 15.82
C ALA A 67 -7.04 -3.11 14.91
N GLY A 68 -7.62 -2.03 15.47
CA GLY A 68 -7.91 -0.81 14.72
C GLY A 68 -6.65 -0.12 14.19
N LEU A 69 -5.61 -0.01 15.01
CA LEU A 69 -4.33 0.57 14.62
C LEU A 69 -3.65 -0.30 13.55
N PHE A 70 -3.60 -1.62 13.78
CA PHE A 70 -3.08 -2.59 12.82
C PHE A 70 -3.77 -2.45 11.47
N ASN A 71 -5.11 -2.45 11.44
CA ASN A 71 -5.85 -2.39 10.19
C ASN A 71 -5.57 -1.10 9.41
N ASN A 72 -5.46 0.06 10.07
CA ASN A 72 -5.18 1.32 9.38
C ASN A 72 -3.72 1.43 8.95
N ALA A 73 -2.77 1.04 9.80
CA ALA A 73 -1.34 1.06 9.48
C ALA A 73 -1.01 0.06 8.35
N ALA A 74 -1.54 -1.16 8.42
CA ALA A 74 -1.32 -2.18 7.40
C ALA A 74 -1.97 -1.77 6.07
N GLN A 75 -3.18 -1.20 6.08
CA GLN A 75 -3.78 -0.68 4.86
C GLN A 75 -2.98 0.49 4.28
N HIS A 76 -2.47 1.41 5.11
CA HIS A 76 -1.58 2.46 4.63
C HIS A 76 -0.33 1.86 3.94
N TRP A 77 0.32 0.89 4.59
CA TRP A 77 1.49 0.21 4.02
C TRP A 77 1.17 -0.51 2.70
N ASN A 78 0.06 -1.26 2.65
CA ASN A 78 -0.39 -1.97 1.45
C ASN A 78 -0.60 -1.01 0.27
N HIS A 79 -1.19 0.17 0.51
CA HIS A 79 -1.47 1.13 -0.56
C HIS A 79 -0.19 1.82 -1.03
N ILE A 80 0.74 2.18 -0.12
CA ILE A 80 2.06 2.70 -0.51
C ILE A 80 2.72 1.78 -1.54
N GLU A 81 2.71 0.46 -1.29
CA GLU A 81 3.31 -0.53 -2.19
C GLU A 81 2.49 -0.74 -3.46
N PHE A 82 1.16 -0.82 -3.35
CA PHE A 82 0.25 -1.00 -4.49
C PHE A 82 0.48 0.07 -5.58
N TRP A 83 0.64 1.34 -5.20
CA TRP A 83 0.88 2.42 -6.17
C TRP A 83 2.23 2.30 -6.86
N LYS A 84 3.26 1.81 -6.16
CA LYS A 84 4.61 1.61 -6.73
C LYS A 84 4.68 0.45 -7.71
N MET A 85 3.81 -0.55 -7.53
CA MET A 85 3.76 -1.75 -8.37
C MET A 85 3.14 -1.49 -9.76
N MET A 86 2.48 -0.35 -9.94
CA MET A 86 1.86 0.03 -11.21
C MET A 86 2.64 1.15 -11.90
N LYS A 87 2.49 1.22 -13.23
CA LYS A 87 3.03 2.31 -14.05
C LYS A 87 2.23 2.47 -15.34
N LYS A 88 2.33 3.65 -15.96
CA LYS A 88 1.87 3.87 -17.33
C LYS A 88 2.55 2.88 -18.27
N ASN A 89 1.79 2.23 -19.16
CA ASN A 89 2.28 1.19 -20.07
C ASN A 89 2.98 0.03 -19.31
N GLY A 90 2.41 -0.38 -18.17
CA GLY A 90 2.84 -1.57 -17.42
C GLY A 90 2.50 -2.89 -18.12
N GLY A 91 2.71 -3.99 -17.41
CA GLY A 91 2.67 -5.34 -18.00
C GLY A 91 3.90 -5.61 -18.89
N GLY A 92 3.75 -6.56 -19.81
CA GLY A 92 4.83 -7.01 -20.69
C GLY A 92 5.77 -8.00 -19.99
N ASN A 93 7.03 -8.02 -20.43
CA ASN A 93 7.99 -9.04 -19.99
C ASN A 93 8.42 -8.82 -18.54
N LEU A 94 8.55 -9.94 -17.82
CA LEU A 94 9.11 -9.97 -16.48
C LEU A 94 10.65 -9.79 -16.53
N PRO A 95 11.28 -9.29 -15.46
CA PRO A 95 12.71 -9.40 -15.30
C PRO A 95 13.14 -10.87 -15.36
N GLY A 96 14.23 -11.18 -16.08
CA GLY A 96 14.59 -12.57 -16.39
C GLY A 96 14.81 -13.48 -15.17
N GLU A 97 15.31 -12.95 -14.05
CA GLU A 97 15.43 -13.73 -12.81
C GLU A 97 14.07 -14.07 -12.20
N LEU A 98 13.11 -13.14 -12.25
CA LEU A 98 11.75 -13.35 -11.76
C LEU A 98 10.99 -14.33 -12.66
N GLU A 99 11.09 -14.16 -13.98
CA GLU A 99 10.49 -15.08 -14.96
C GLU A 99 10.97 -16.52 -14.74
N LYS A 100 12.29 -16.69 -14.60
CA LYS A 100 12.88 -18.01 -14.33
C LYS A 100 12.33 -18.63 -13.06
N LYS A 101 12.20 -17.87 -11.98
CA LYS A 101 11.66 -18.39 -10.71
C LYS A 101 10.18 -18.78 -10.83
N ILE A 102 9.39 -17.98 -11.53
CA ILE A 102 7.99 -18.30 -11.78
C ILE A 102 7.86 -19.60 -12.59
N VAL A 103 8.66 -19.76 -13.64
CA VAL A 103 8.65 -21.00 -14.45
C VAL A 103 9.13 -22.21 -13.63
N GLU A 104 10.14 -22.05 -12.77
CA GLU A 104 10.61 -23.12 -11.88
C GLU A 104 9.53 -23.57 -10.87
N ASP A 105 8.81 -22.62 -10.27
CA ASP A 105 7.83 -22.91 -9.21
C ASP A 105 6.44 -23.28 -9.74
N PHE A 106 6.02 -22.70 -10.88
CA PHE A 106 4.66 -22.81 -11.41
C PHE A 106 4.58 -23.50 -12.79
N GLY A 107 5.71 -23.74 -13.46
CA GLY A 107 5.79 -24.41 -14.77
C GLY A 107 5.64 -23.49 -15.98
N SER A 108 4.91 -22.38 -15.85
CA SER A 108 4.75 -21.34 -16.87
C SER A 108 4.44 -19.97 -16.24
N VAL A 109 4.57 -18.90 -17.04
CA VAL A 109 4.10 -17.55 -16.68
C VAL A 109 2.60 -17.38 -16.96
N ASP A 110 2.07 -18.11 -17.95
CA ASP A 110 0.64 -18.23 -18.24
C ASP A 110 -0.07 -19.08 -17.19
#